data_AF-A0A1G8KVE7-F1
#
_entry.id   AF-A0A1G8KVE7-F1
#
_cell.length_a   1.000
_cell.length_b   1.000
_cell.length_c   1.000
_cell.angle_alpha   90.00
_cell.angle_beta   90.00
_cell.angle_gamma   90.00
#
_symmetry.space_group_name_H-M   'P 1'
#
loop_
_entity.id
_entity.type
_entity.pdbx_description
1 polymer ?
#
loop_
_entity_poly.entity_id
_entity_poly.type
_entity_poly.pdbx_seq_one_letter_code
_entity_poly.pdbx_strand_id
1 'polypeptide(L)'
;MPATLYERLGGEERIQRLVTDVVENHYNNPLIRARFANSNRPEVERHVVEFLCAGSGGPQCYTGKDLVTAHKGMNINEQELVAAIDDILAAMSKNGYDQAEKNEVVAILYSLKGDVVRL
;
A
#
# COMPACT_ATOMS: atom_id res chain seq x y z
N MET A 1 -21.21 -10.42 12.25
CA MET A 1 -20.53 -10.19 10.96
C MET A 1 -19.09 -10.66 11.12
N PRO A 2 -18.43 -11.20 10.09
CA PRO A 2 -17.00 -11.48 10.18
C PRO A 2 -16.23 -10.18 10.45
N ALA A 3 -15.10 -10.29 11.15
CA ALA A 3 -14.23 -9.14 11.42
C ALA A 3 -13.77 -8.53 10.09
N THR A 4 -13.68 -7.19 10.03
CA THR A 4 -13.19 -6.50 8.83
C THR A 4 -11.70 -6.83 8.60
N LEU A 5 -11.19 -6.55 7.40
CA LEU A 5 -9.76 -6.64 7.17
C LEU A 5 -9.01 -5.64 8.06
N TYR A 6 -9.56 -4.45 8.31
CA TYR A 6 -9.00 -3.45 9.23
C TYR A 6 -8.79 -4.02 10.65
N GLU A 7 -9.80 -4.70 11.19
CA GLU A 7 -9.72 -5.33 12.52
C GLU A 7 -8.66 -6.43 12.56
N ARG A 8 -8.58 -7.28 11.52
CA ARG A 8 -7.55 -8.32 11.40
C ARG A 8 -6.14 -7.75 11.17
N LEU A 9 -6.06 -6.61 10.49
CA LEU A 9 -4.84 -5.84 10.35
C LEU A 9 -4.42 -5.15 11.66
N GLY A 10 -5.21 -5.24 12.73
CA GLY A 10 -4.88 -4.69 14.05
C GLY A 10 -5.13 -3.20 14.18
N GLY A 11 -5.97 -2.64 13.30
CA GLY A 11 -6.35 -1.23 13.32
C GLY A 11 -5.22 -0.25 12.96
N GLU A 12 -5.53 1.04 13.08
CA GLU A 12 -4.66 2.15 12.63
C GLU A 12 -3.22 2.07 13.16
N GLU A 13 -3.04 1.77 14.44
CA GLU A 13 -1.71 1.74 15.06
C GLU A 13 -0.79 0.69 14.42
N ARG A 14 -1.34 -0.50 14.13
CA ARG A 14 -0.57 -1.59 13.51
C ARG A 14 -0.42 -1.36 12.00
N ILE A 15 -1.42 -0.75 11.36
CA ILE A 15 -1.33 -0.30 9.96
C ILE A 15 -0.25 0.77 9.80
N GLN A 16 -0.12 1.72 10.73
CA GLN A 16 0.89 2.76 10.67
C GLN A 16 2.31 2.17 10.69
N ARG A 17 2.58 1.20 11.59
CA ARG A 17 3.85 0.46 11.60
C ARG A 17 4.10 -0.29 10.30
N LEU A 18 3.07 -0.97 9.78
CA LEU A 18 3.15 -1.65 8.50
C LEU A 18 3.52 -0.67 7.38
N VAL A 19 2.86 0.49 7.30
CA VAL A 19 3.11 1.48 6.25
C VAL A 19 4.51 2.07 6.33
N THR A 20 5.04 2.33 7.53
CA THR A 20 6.43 2.76 7.68
C THR A 20 7.40 1.75 7.06
N ASP A 21 7.16 0.45 7.27
CA ASP A 21 7.98 -0.61 6.67
C ASP A 21 7.78 -0.74 5.15
N VAL A 22 6.55 -0.58 4.65
CA VAL A 22 6.25 -0.57 3.21
C VAL A 22 7.01 0.56 2.51
N VAL A 23 6.91 1.77 3.03
CA VAL A 23 7.55 2.95 2.44
C VAL A 23 9.06 2.82 2.52
N GLU A 24 9.61 2.30 3.61
CA GLU A 24 11.04 2.01 3.71
C GLU A 24 11.49 1.00 2.65
N ASN A 25 10.73 -0.07 2.42
CA ASN A 25 11.04 -1.06 1.38
C ASN A 25 11.04 -0.40 -0.01
N HIS A 26 10.03 0.39 -0.34
CA HIS A 26 9.93 1.09 -1.63
C HIS A 26 11.11 2.05 -1.88
N TYR A 27 11.55 2.78 -0.85
CA TYR A 27 12.68 3.69 -0.95
C TYR A 27 14.02 2.96 -1.14
N ASN A 28 14.13 1.71 -0.70
CA ASN A 28 15.32 0.89 -0.87
C ASN A 28 15.28 -0.03 -2.10
N ASN A 29 14.11 -0.19 -2.73
CA ASN A 29 13.93 -1.08 -3.88
C ASN A 29 14.50 -0.48 -5.18
N PRO A 30 15.54 -1.10 -5.80
CA PRO A 30 16.17 -0.56 -7.01
C PRO A 30 15.24 -0.38 -8.21
N LEU A 31 14.14 -1.14 -8.28
CA LEU A 31 13.18 -1.06 -9.38
C LEU A 31 12.25 0.15 -9.27
N ILE A 32 11.86 0.55 -8.05
CA ILE A 32 10.82 1.55 -7.84
C ILE A 32 11.26 2.79 -7.05
N ARG A 33 12.42 2.77 -6.38
CA ARG A 33 12.91 3.90 -5.56
C ARG A 33 12.99 5.22 -6.31
N ALA A 34 13.22 5.18 -7.62
CA ALA A 34 13.27 6.39 -8.46
C ALA A 34 11.92 7.13 -8.50
N ARG A 35 10.80 6.42 -8.32
CA ARG A 35 9.45 7.00 -8.25
C ARG A 35 9.25 7.85 -6.98
N PHE A 36 10.02 7.57 -5.94
CA PHE A 36 9.93 8.21 -4.63
C PHE A 36 11.03 9.26 -4.39
N ALA A 37 11.96 9.46 -5.35
CA ALA A 37 13.12 10.34 -5.17
C ALA A 37 12.75 11.79 -4.84
N ASN A 38 11.61 12.27 -5.34
CA ASN A 38 11.11 13.63 -5.12
C ASN A 38 9.80 13.66 -4.31
N SER A 39 9.39 12.54 -3.68
CA SER A 39 8.16 12.51 -2.89
C SER A 39 8.39 13.00 -1.46
N ASN A 40 7.36 13.62 -0.88
CA ASN A 40 7.33 13.97 0.52
C ASN A 40 6.97 12.72 1.36
N ARG A 41 7.98 12.06 1.94
CA ARG A 41 7.81 10.79 2.66
C ARG A 41 6.74 10.84 3.75
N PRO A 42 6.72 11.82 4.68
CA PRO A 42 5.63 11.96 5.65
C PRO A 42 4.22 12.02 5.03
N GLU A 43 4.06 12.71 3.90
CA GLU A 43 2.77 12.76 3.22
C GLU A 43 2.41 11.45 2.53
N VAL A 44 3.39 10.75 1.95
CA VAL A 44 3.19 9.41 1.39
C VAL A 44 2.73 8.45 2.48
N GLU A 45 3.44 8.38 3.60
CA GLU A 45 3.08 7.50 4.72
C GLU A 45 1.68 7.82 5.24
N ARG A 46 1.34 9.10 5.46
CA ARG A 46 0.00 9.51 5.90
C ARG A 46 -1.09 9.05 4.93
N HIS A 47 -0.94 9.33 3.64
CA HIS A 47 -1.94 8.93 2.64
C HIS A 47 -2.06 7.41 2.51
N VAL A 48 -0.97 6.65 2.60
CA VAL A 48 -1.03 5.19 2.53
C VAL A 48 -1.69 4.59 3.78
N VAL A 49 -1.47 5.16 4.97
CA VAL A 49 -2.20 4.77 6.19
C VAL A 49 -3.70 5.00 6.00
N GLU A 50 -4.10 6.21 5.61
CA GLU A 50 -5.51 6.54 5.38
C GLU A 50 -6.14 5.62 4.32
N PHE A 51 -5.42 5.37 3.23
CA PHE A 51 -5.87 4.51 2.14
C PHE A 51 -6.10 3.06 2.61
N LEU A 52 -5.13 2.46 3.32
CA LEU A 52 -5.24 1.10 3.83
C LEU A 52 -6.33 1.00 4.89
N CYS A 53 -6.41 1.96 5.80
CA CYS A 53 -7.45 2.00 6.82
C CYS A 53 -8.84 2.07 6.18
N ALA A 54 -9.09 3.05 5.29
CA ALA A 54 -10.38 3.19 4.61
C ALA A 54 -10.71 1.96 3.75
N GLY A 55 -9.74 1.48 2.95
CA GLY A 55 -9.93 0.36 2.02
C GLY A 55 -10.12 -1.00 2.71
N SER A 56 -9.63 -1.16 3.94
CA SER A 56 -9.80 -2.39 4.73
C SER A 56 -11.05 -2.40 5.62
N GLY A 57 -11.88 -1.34 5.56
CA GLY A 57 -13.12 -1.20 6.33
C GLY A 57 -12.95 -0.49 7.67
N GLY A 58 -11.87 0.28 7.85
CA GLY A 58 -11.65 1.15 8.99
C GLY A 58 -12.42 2.48 8.90
N PRO A 59 -12.53 3.23 10.01
CA PRO A 59 -13.28 4.48 10.07
C PRO A 59 -12.57 5.70 9.43
N GLN A 60 -11.30 5.56 9.07
CA GLN A 60 -10.48 6.66 8.55
C GLN A 60 -10.97 7.11 7.18
N CYS A 61 -10.92 8.42 6.93
CA CYS A 61 -11.22 8.99 5.63
C CYS A 61 -9.94 9.14 4.82
N TYR A 62 -9.96 8.71 3.56
CA TYR A 62 -8.86 8.95 2.63
C TYR A 62 -8.91 10.38 2.09
N THR A 63 -7.85 11.15 2.33
CA THR A 63 -7.77 12.57 1.95
C THR A 63 -6.82 12.85 0.77
N GLY A 64 -6.21 11.80 0.22
CA GLY A 64 -5.30 11.91 -0.91
C GLY A 64 -6.01 11.97 -2.27
N LYS A 65 -5.20 11.96 -3.34
CA LYS A 65 -5.68 11.87 -4.72
C LYS A 65 -6.25 10.48 -4.99
N ASP A 66 -7.26 10.36 -5.83
CA ASP A 66 -7.65 9.05 -6.35
C ASP A 66 -6.46 8.33 -7.03
N LEU A 67 -6.51 7.00 -7.09
CA LEU A 67 -5.40 6.19 -7.60
C LEU A 67 -4.97 6.60 -9.01
N VAL A 68 -5.92 6.88 -9.90
CA VAL A 68 -5.60 7.30 -11.27
C VAL A 68 -4.86 8.62 -11.24
N THR A 69 -5.38 9.64 -10.57
CA THR A 69 -4.73 10.96 -10.48
C THR A 69 -3.38 10.91 -9.76
N ALA A 70 -3.21 10.01 -8.79
CA ALA A 70 -1.96 9.81 -8.07
C ALA A 70 -0.86 9.21 -8.96
N HIS A 71 -1.20 8.27 -9.84
CA HIS A 71 -0.24 7.50 -10.65
C HIS A 71 -0.15 7.94 -12.12
N LYS A 72 -1.04 8.82 -12.58
CA LYS A 72 -1.07 9.33 -13.96
C LYS A 72 0.26 9.94 -14.40
N GLY A 73 0.72 9.58 -15.59
CA GLY A 73 1.97 10.07 -16.16
C GLY A 73 3.23 9.42 -15.58
N MET A 74 3.10 8.52 -14.61
CA MET A 74 4.24 7.70 -14.17
C MET A 74 4.54 6.56 -15.15
N ASN A 75 3.56 6.13 -15.96
CA ASN A 75 3.68 4.97 -16.85
C ASN A 75 4.27 3.75 -16.12
N ILE A 76 3.71 3.44 -14.94
CA ILE A 76 4.11 2.28 -14.13
C ILE A 76 3.83 1.03 -14.95
N ASN A 77 4.84 0.17 -15.08
CA ASN A 77 4.69 -1.12 -15.75
C ASN A 77 4.34 -2.23 -14.75
N GLU A 78 4.05 -3.42 -15.28
CA GLU A 78 3.63 -4.59 -14.50
C GLU A 78 4.74 -5.08 -13.56
N GLN A 79 6.00 -4.97 -13.95
CA GLN A 79 7.14 -5.34 -13.12
C GLN A 79 7.28 -4.41 -11.90
N GLU A 80 7.09 -3.11 -12.10
CA GLU A 80 7.09 -2.13 -11.01
C GLU A 80 5.90 -2.35 -10.05
N LEU A 81 4.71 -2.67 -10.58
CA LEU A 81 3.57 -3.02 -9.73
C LEU A 81 3.85 -4.27 -8.88
N VAL A 82 4.38 -5.33 -9.48
CA VAL A 82 4.72 -6.56 -8.75
C VAL A 82 5.80 -6.29 -7.70
N ALA A 83 6.82 -5.50 -8.03
CA ALA A 83 7.86 -5.12 -7.07
C ALA A 83 7.29 -4.36 -5.85
N ALA A 84 6.32 -3.46 -6.07
CA ALA A 84 5.63 -2.78 -4.98
C ALA A 84 4.78 -3.75 -4.13
N ILE A 85 4.09 -4.71 -4.76
CA ILE A 85 3.32 -5.74 -4.03
C ILE A 85 4.24 -6.63 -3.20
N ASP A 86 5.41 -7.02 -3.73
CA ASP A 86 6.40 -7.83 -3.01
C ASP A 86 6.96 -7.08 -1.79
N ASP A 87 7.26 -5.78 -1.93
CA ASP A 87 7.67 -4.92 -0.81
C ASP A 87 6.60 -4.86 0.29
N ILE A 88 5.31 -4.82 -0.08
CA ILE A 88 4.19 -4.86 0.85
C ILE A 88 4.11 -6.21 1.57
N LEU A 89 4.23 -7.32 0.84
CA LEU A 89 4.24 -8.67 1.43
C LEU A 89 5.41 -8.90 2.37
N ALA A 90 6.59 -8.35 2.04
CA ALA A 90 7.77 -8.39 2.90
C ALA A 90 7.52 -7.62 4.21
N ALA A 91 6.95 -6.41 4.13
CA ALA A 91 6.56 -5.63 5.30
C ALA A 91 5.49 -6.36 6.13
N MET A 92 4.49 -6.97 5.49
CA MET A 92 3.47 -7.74 6.22
C MET A 92 4.08 -8.96 6.93
N SER A 93 5.04 -9.64 6.31
CA SER A 93 5.73 -10.77 6.93
C SER A 93 6.58 -10.32 8.12
N LYS A 94 7.31 -9.20 7.99
CA LYS A 94 8.06 -8.59 9.09
C LYS A 94 7.16 -8.22 10.28
N ASN A 95 5.93 -7.78 10.02
CA ASN A 95 4.96 -7.37 11.03
C ASN A 95 4.11 -8.54 11.59
N GLY A 96 4.39 -9.78 11.20
CA GLY A 96 3.73 -10.97 11.73
C GLY A 96 2.25 -11.07 11.34
N TYR A 97 1.87 -10.64 10.13
CA TYR A 97 0.54 -10.94 9.61
C TYR A 97 0.47 -12.39 9.10
N ASP A 98 -0.70 -13.01 9.24
CA ASP A 98 -0.92 -14.37 8.77
C ASP A 98 -1.14 -14.38 7.25
N GLN A 99 -1.13 -15.59 6.68
CA GLN A 99 -1.27 -15.76 5.23
C GLN A 99 -2.64 -15.30 4.72
N ALA A 100 -3.68 -15.35 5.56
CA ALA A 100 -5.02 -14.93 5.20
C ALA A 100 -5.08 -13.43 4.88
N GLU A 101 -4.54 -12.58 5.75
CA GLU A 101 -4.51 -11.12 5.54
C GLU A 101 -3.62 -10.78 4.34
N LYS A 102 -2.47 -11.45 4.19
CA LYS A 102 -1.58 -11.24 3.03
C LYS A 102 -2.29 -11.53 1.71
N ASN A 103 -2.98 -12.68 1.62
CA ASN A 103 -3.70 -13.07 0.41
C ASN A 103 -4.80 -12.06 0.06
N GLU A 104 -5.52 -11.58 1.07
CA GLU A 104 -6.60 -10.62 0.88
C GLU A 104 -6.09 -9.24 0.46
N VAL A 105 -5.02 -8.74 1.09
CA VAL A 105 -4.35 -7.50 0.68
C VAL A 105 -3.85 -7.60 -0.76
N VAL A 106 -3.20 -8.72 -1.13
CA VAL A 106 -2.74 -8.95 -2.51
C VAL A 106 -3.91 -8.94 -3.49
N ALA A 107 -5.01 -9.63 -3.18
CA ALA A 107 -6.19 -9.66 -4.04
C ALA A 107 -6.77 -8.25 -4.27
N ILE A 108 -6.84 -7.43 -3.22
CA ILE A 108 -7.26 -6.03 -3.31
C ILE A 108 -6.28 -5.23 -4.19
N LEU A 109 -4.98 -5.31 -3.95
CA LEU A 109 -3.98 -4.57 -4.76
C LEU A 109 -4.04 -4.95 -6.25
N TYR A 110 -4.21 -6.22 -6.58
CA TYR A 110 -4.38 -6.66 -7.97
C TYR A 110 -5.70 -6.19 -8.59
N SER A 111 -6.77 -6.03 -7.80
CA SER A 111 -8.03 -5.47 -8.30
C SER A 111 -7.90 -4.01 -8.72
N LEU A 112 -6.95 -3.27 -8.11
CA LEU A 112 -6.69 -1.85 -8.37
C LEU A 112 -5.67 -1.61 -9.50
N LYS A 113 -5.12 -2.66 -10.11
CA LYS A 113 -4.05 -2.55 -11.12
C LYS A 113 -4.39 -1.62 -12.29
N GLY A 114 -5.68 -1.58 -12.69
CA GLY A 114 -6.16 -0.76 -13.80
C GLY A 114 -6.07 0.74 -13.52
N ASP A 115 -6.03 1.12 -12.25
CA ASP A 115 -5.93 2.52 -11.79
C ASP A 115 -4.49 2.94 -11.51
N VAL A 116 -3.50 2.12 -11.89
CA VAL A 116 -2.07 2.34 -11.59
C VAL A 116 -1.20 2.11 -12.82
N VAL A 117 -1.41 0.99 -13.51
CA VAL A 117 -0.52 0.51 -14.57
C VAL A 117 -0.87 1.16 -15.92
N ARG A 118 0.17 1.64 -16.62
CA ARG A 118 0.08 2.31 -17.93
C ARG A 118 -0.79 3.58 -17.98
N LEU A 119 -0.80 4.36 -16.90
CA LEU A 119 -1.47 5.67 -16.82
C LEU A 119 -0.57 6.87 -17.19
#